data_AF-A0A3C2B6Z9-F1
#
_entry.id   AF-A0A3C2B6Z9-F1
#
_cell.length_a   1.000
_cell.length_b   1.000
_cell.length_c   1.000
_cell.angle_alpha   90.00
_cell.angle_beta   90.00
_cell.angle_gamma   90.00
#
_symmetry.space_group_name_H-M   'P 1'
#
loop_
_entity.id
_entity.type
_entity.pdbx_description
1 polymer ?
#
loop_
_entity_poly.entity_id
_entity_poly.type
_entity_poly.pdbx_seq_one_letter_code
_entity_poly.pdbx_strand_id
1 'polypeptide(L)'
;RLSGGFGEAPPDADLSLQQTAAWDTYCAARLARLGLTVNQQRWRYNYRNRFGFTDAADAAFETVWAADGLTWGELQAITGAAAS
;
A
#
# COMPACT_ATOMS: atom_id res chain seq x y z
N ARG A 1 3.62 12.48 6.00
CA ARG A 1 3.91 13.15 4.70
C ARG A 1 5.18 14.00 4.69
N LEU A 2 5.76 14.37 5.83
CA LEU A 2 6.74 15.47 5.90
C LEU A 2 8.17 15.22 5.37
N SER A 3 8.50 14.05 4.81
CA SER A 3 9.70 13.85 3.98
C SER A 3 9.68 12.44 3.38
N GLY A 4 9.72 12.33 2.04
CA GLY A 4 9.80 11.04 1.34
C GLY A 4 8.65 10.74 0.38
N GLY A 5 8.36 11.65 -0.57
CA GLY A 5 7.58 11.31 -1.77
C GLY A 5 6.05 11.36 -1.68
N PHE A 6 5.47 11.56 -0.49
CA PHE A 6 4.00 11.63 -0.31
C PHE A 6 3.47 13.05 -0.08
N GLY A 7 4.19 14.08 -0.52
CA GLY A 7 3.72 15.47 -0.46
C GLY A 7 2.48 15.71 -1.33
N GLU A 8 2.32 14.92 -2.39
CA GLU A 8 1.21 14.98 -3.34
C GLU A 8 -0.01 14.14 -2.95
N ALA A 9 0.05 13.45 -1.81
CA ALA A 9 -1.08 12.66 -1.34
C ALA A 9 -2.24 13.58 -0.93
N PRO A 10 -3.49 13.29 -1.34
CA PRO A 10 -4.65 14.09 -0.99
C PRO A 10 -4.90 14.04 0.53
N PRO A 11 -5.72 14.95 1.10
CA PRO A 11 -6.16 14.86 2.49
C PRO A 11 -6.74 13.48 2.82
N ASP A 12 -6.55 12.99 4.05
CA ASP A 12 -6.99 11.64 4.44
C ASP A 12 -8.50 11.45 4.26
N ALA A 13 -9.29 12.53 4.44
CA ALA A 13 -10.74 12.54 4.24
C ALA A 13 -11.18 12.28 2.78
N ASP A 14 -10.27 12.49 1.82
CA ASP A 14 -10.53 12.37 0.39
C ASP A 14 -10.00 11.05 -0.19
N LEU A 15 -9.39 10.19 0.64
CA LEU A 15 -8.88 8.89 0.20
C LEU A 15 -10.03 7.90 0.00
N SER A 16 -10.01 7.19 -1.13
CA SER A 16 -10.86 6.02 -1.32
C SER A 16 -10.44 4.88 -0.37
N LEU A 17 -11.32 3.91 -0.15
CA LEU A 17 -11.00 2.74 0.67
C LEU A 17 -9.79 1.94 0.12
N GLN A 18 -9.63 1.89 -1.20
CA GLN A 18 -8.50 1.25 -1.85
C GLN A 18 -7.22 2.04 -1.62
N GLN A 19 -7.27 3.37 -1.77
CA GLN A 19 -6.15 4.26 -1.51
C GLN A 19 -5.66 4.17 -0.06
N THR A 20 -6.58 4.15 0.90
CA THR A 20 -6.25 3.94 2.32
C THR A 20 -5.61 2.57 2.55
N ALA A 21 -6.17 1.49 1.99
CA ALA A 21 -5.60 0.15 2.15
C ALA A 21 -4.19 0.02 1.54
N ALA A 22 -3.95 0.66 0.38
CA ALA A 22 -2.64 0.73 -0.25
C ALA A 22 -1.62 1.49 0.62
N TRP A 23 -2.02 2.66 1.13
CA TRP A 23 -1.21 3.47 2.03
C TRP A 23 -0.85 2.71 3.31
N ASP A 24 -1.84 2.12 3.96
CA ASP A 24 -1.64 1.37 5.21
C ASP A 24 -0.72 0.16 4.99
N THR A 25 -0.85 -0.53 3.86
CA THR A 25 0.04 -1.63 3.47
C THR A 25 1.48 -1.15 3.36
N TYR A 26 1.72 -0.03 2.66
CA TYR A 26 3.06 0.55 2.55
C TYR A 26 3.63 0.99 3.91
N CYS A 27 2.80 1.62 4.76
CA CYS A 27 3.21 2.00 6.12
C CYS A 27 3.56 0.78 6.98
N ALA A 28 2.73 -0.26 6.97
CA ALA A 28 2.97 -1.50 7.70
C ALA A 28 4.27 -2.18 7.23
N ALA A 29 4.51 -2.22 5.92
CA ALA A 29 5.72 -2.75 5.35
C ALA A 29 6.96 -1.96 5.80
N ARG A 30 6.88 -0.62 5.83
CA ARG A 30 7.95 0.24 6.35
C ARG A 30 8.25 -0.03 7.82
N LEU A 31 7.21 -0.18 8.66
CA LEU A 31 7.39 -0.53 10.07
C LEU A 31 8.07 -1.90 10.23
N ALA A 32 7.68 -2.88 9.41
CA ALA A 32 8.32 -4.20 9.40
C ALA A 32 9.80 -4.13 9.04
N ARG A 33 10.17 -3.33 8.03
CA ARG A 33 11.57 -3.08 7.65
C ARG A 33 12.39 -2.36 8.74
N LEU A 34 11.73 -1.55 9.57
CA LEU A 34 12.34 -0.92 10.75
C LEU A 34 12.46 -1.88 11.94
N GLY A 35 12.11 -3.16 11.79
CA GLY A 35 12.25 -4.19 12.82
C GLY A 35 11.07 -4.32 13.77
N LEU A 36 9.96 -3.61 13.53
CA LEU A 36 8.74 -3.78 14.32
C LEU A 36 8.02 -5.07 13.93
N THR A 37 7.46 -5.76 14.92
CA THR A 37 6.65 -6.96 14.67
C THR A 37 5.35 -6.58 13.96
N VAL A 38 5.21 -6.99 12.71
CA VAL A 38 4.03 -6.76 11.89
C VAL A 38 3.51 -8.09 11.35
N ASN A 39 2.20 -8.32 11.49
CA ASN A 39 1.54 -9.48 10.89
C ASN A 39 1.24 -9.23 9.41
N GLN A 40 2.16 -9.60 8.52
CA GLN A 40 2.01 -9.42 7.07
C GLN A 40 0.73 -10.07 6.52
N GLN A 41 0.35 -11.26 7.00
CA GLN A 41 -0.82 -11.97 6.50
C GLN A 41 -2.13 -11.22 6.78
N ARG A 42 -2.23 -10.57 7.93
CA ARG A 42 -3.35 -9.67 8.24
C ARG A 42 -3.45 -8.53 7.23
N TRP A 43 -2.33 -7.93 6.85
CA TRP A 43 -2.29 -6.84 5.88
C TRP A 43 -2.59 -7.32 4.46
N ARG A 44 -2.06 -8.48 4.05
CA ARG A 44 -2.39 -9.11 2.77
C ARG A 44 -3.90 -9.38 2.67
N TYR A 45 -4.51 -9.89 3.74
CA TYR A 45 -5.95 -10.09 3.80
C TYR A 45 -6.74 -8.77 3.72
N ASN A 46 -6.33 -7.74 4.45
CA ASN A 46 -6.95 -6.41 4.36
C ASN A 46 -6.88 -5.83 2.94
N TYR A 47 -5.72 -5.96 2.30
CA TYR A 47 -5.50 -5.52 0.92
C TYR A 47 -6.44 -6.25 -0.06
N ARG A 48 -6.49 -7.59 0.00
CA ARG A 48 -7.41 -8.41 -0.83
C ARG A 48 -8.87 -8.03 -0.67
N ASN A 49 -9.32 -7.65 0.53
CA ASN A 49 -10.69 -7.18 0.74
C ASN A 49 -11.02 -5.87 0.02
N ARG A 50 -10.04 -5.16 -0.55
CA ARG A 50 -10.23 -3.88 -1.26
C ARG A 50 -9.85 -3.97 -2.74
N PHE A 51 -8.88 -4.83 -3.08
CA PHE A 51 -8.37 -5.00 -4.43
C PHE A 51 -8.81 -6.30 -5.11
N GLY A 52 -9.45 -7.22 -4.37
CA GLY A 52 -9.87 -8.53 -4.86
C GLY A 52 -8.90 -9.66 -4.47
N PHE A 53 -9.37 -10.89 -4.68
CA PHE A 53 -8.61 -12.13 -4.42
C PHE A 53 -8.07 -12.67 -5.74
N THR A 54 -7.18 -11.92 -6.37
CA THR A 54 -6.59 -12.25 -7.68
C THR A 54 -5.06 -12.24 -7.61
N ASP A 55 -4.43 -12.96 -8.53
CA ASP A 55 -2.95 -12.98 -8.63
C ASP A 55 -2.39 -11.58 -8.90
N ALA A 56 -3.12 -10.74 -9.64
CA ALA A 56 -2.74 -9.35 -9.89
C ALA A 56 -2.75 -8.50 -8.60
N ALA A 57 -3.78 -8.67 -7.75
CA ALA A 57 -3.84 -8.01 -6.45
C ALA A 57 -2.72 -8.48 -5.52
N ASP A 58 -2.41 -9.78 -5.52
CA ASP A 58 -1.32 -10.33 -4.73
C ASP A 58 0.05 -9.84 -5.20
N ALA A 59 0.28 -9.80 -6.52
CA ALA A 59 1.53 -9.29 -7.09
C ALA A 59 1.75 -7.80 -6.76
N ALA A 60 0.69 -6.98 -6.81
CA ALA A 60 0.75 -5.59 -6.40
C ALA A 60 1.04 -5.46 -4.90
N PHE A 61 0.40 -6.29 -4.05
CA PHE A 61 0.70 -6.33 -2.62
C PHE A 61 2.18 -6.64 -2.36
N GLU A 62 2.74 -7.68 -2.98
CA GLU A 62 4.16 -8.04 -2.80
C GLU A 62 5.08 -6.89 -3.26
N THR A 63 4.74 -6.23 -4.36
CA THR A 63 5.49 -5.09 -4.88
C THR A 63 5.49 -3.93 -3.88
N VAL A 64 4.32 -3.54 -3.37
CA VAL A 64 4.19 -2.48 -2.35
C VAL A 64 4.91 -2.87 -1.05
N TRP A 65 4.80 -4.13 -0.63
CA TRP A 65 5.40 -4.62 0.60
C TRP A 65 6.93 -4.61 0.56
N ALA A 66 7.51 -4.99 -0.57
CA ALA A 66 8.97 -5.02 -0.77
C ALA A 66 9.56 -3.62 -1.01
N ALA A 67 8.77 -2.68 -1.54
CA ALA A 67 9.26 -1.38 -1.95
C ALA A 67 9.68 -0.48 -0.78
N ASP A 68 10.74 0.31 -1.00
CA ASP A 68 11.22 1.34 -0.09
C ASP A 68 11.31 2.69 -0.79
N GLY A 69 10.99 3.76 -0.07
CA GLY A 69 11.08 5.12 -0.61
C GLY A 69 10.05 5.48 -1.69
N LEU A 70 8.92 4.75 -1.79
CA LEU A 70 7.86 5.07 -2.75
C LEU A 70 7.33 6.50 -2.58
N THR A 71 6.95 7.09 -3.70
CA THR A 71 6.09 8.28 -3.78
C THR A 71 4.61 7.91 -3.79
N TRP A 72 3.75 8.91 -3.62
CA TRP A 72 2.30 8.71 -3.78
C TRP A 72 1.93 8.24 -5.19
N GLY A 73 2.49 8.87 -6.22
CA GLY A 73 2.23 8.51 -7.62
C GLY A 73 2.63 7.07 -7.95
N GLU A 74 3.78 6.61 -7.45
CA GLU A 74 4.24 5.23 -7.66
C GLU A 74 3.34 4.22 -6.94
N LEU A 75 2.92 4.51 -5.71
CA LEU A 75 1.96 3.66 -4.99
C LEU A 75 0.65 3.53 -5.77
N GLN A 76 0.14 4.64 -6.30
CA GLN A 76 -1.07 4.65 -7.14
C GLN A 76 -0.87 3.89 -8.45
N ALA A 77 0.30 3.98 -9.09
CA ALA A 77 0.58 3.26 -10.33
C ALA A 77 0.63 1.74 -10.12
N ILE A 78 1.31 1.27 -9.05
CA ILE A 78 1.40 -0.15 -8.71
C ILE A 78 0.01 -0.72 -8.42
N THR A 79 -0.78 -0.01 -7.62
CA THR A 79 -2.08 -0.52 -7.15
C THR A 79 -3.20 -0.33 -8.17
N GLY A 80 -3.12 0.70 -9.03
CA GLY A 80 -4.08 0.92 -10.11
C GLY A 80 -4.04 -0.18 -11.19
N ALA A 81 -2.86 -0.75 -11.46
CA ALA A 81 -2.71 -1.88 -12.38
C ALA A 81 -3.38 -3.17 -11.88
N ALA A 82 -3.62 -3.29 -10.57
CA ALA A 82 -4.24 -4.46 -9.97
C ALA A 82 -5.77 -4.38 -9.84
N ALA A 83 -6.37 -3.20 -10.00
CA ALA A 83 -7.80 -2.95 -9.74
C ALA A 83 -8.73 -3.33 -10.92
N SER A 84 -8.34 -4.28 -11.76
CA SER A 84 -9.11 -4.73 -12.95
C SER A 84 -10.18 -5.76 -12.62
#